data_AF-A0A4Y2DD06-F1
#
_entry.id   AF-A0A4Y2DD06-F1
#
_cell.length_a   1.000
_cell.length_b   1.000
_cell.length_c   1.000
_cell.angle_alpha   90.00
_cell.angle_beta   90.00
_cell.angle_gamma   90.00
#
_symmetry.space_group_name_H-M   'P 1'
#
loop_
_entity.id
_entity.type
_entity.pdbx_description
1 polymer ?
#
loop_
_entity_poly.entity_id
_entity_poly.type
_entity_poly.pdbx_seq_one_letter_code
_entity_poly.pdbx_strand_id
1 'polypeptide(L)' 'VDFQVKTIEVDSERIALQLWDTAGQERFRSMTHQYFRKADGIIIVYDVTSETTFRNVRNWMHNIQVKT' A
#
# COMPACT_ATOMS: atom_id res chain seq x y z
N VAL A 1 1.42 8.80 7.51
CA VAL A 1 1.94 7.48 7.09
C VAL A 1 2.42 6.83 8.36
N ASP A 2 1.83 5.71 8.74
CA ASP A 2 2.35 4.90 9.85
C ASP A 2 3.35 3.89 9.28
N PHE A 3 4.41 3.63 10.02
CA PHE A 3 5.47 2.69 9.61
C PHE A 3 5.71 1.70 10.73
N GLN A 4 5.58 0.41 10.41
CA GLN A 4 5.84 -0.66 11.34
C GLN A 4 6.74 -1.73 10.73
N VAL A 5 7.63 -2.28 11.55
CA VAL A 5 8.46 -3.42 11.19
C VAL A 5 8.08 -4.59 12.08
N LYS A 6 7.80 -5.73 11.46
CA LYS A 6 7.52 -6.98 12.17
C LYS A 6 8.34 -8.11 11.56
N THR A 7 9.13 -8.79 12.38
CA THR A 7 9.81 -10.01 11.95
C THR A 7 8.83 -11.18 12.01
N ILE A 8 8.70 -11.91 10.91
CA ILE A 8 7.86 -13.11 10.78
C ILE A 8 8.71 -14.28 10.28
N GLU A 9 8.26 -15.51 10.52
CA GLU A 9 8.90 -16.72 10.00
C GLU A 9 8.04 -17.26 8.85
N VAL A 10 8.66 -17.44 7.69
CA VAL A 10 8.05 -17.99 6.47
C VAL A 10 9.03 -19.00 5.90
N ASP A 11 8.59 -20.23 5.65
CA ASP A 11 9.45 -21.30 5.10
C ASP A 11 10.76 -21.52 5.88
N SER A 12 10.69 -21.41 7.21
CA SER A 12 11.85 -21.48 8.14
C SER A 12 12.88 -20.35 7.98
N GLU A 13 12.58 -19.31 7.20
CA GLU A 13 13.36 -18.07 7.11
C GLU A 13 12.72 -16.94 7.93
N ARG A 14 13.55 -16.14 8.59
CA ARG A 14 13.12 -14.96 9.33
C ARG A 14 13.15 -13.73 8.42
N ILE A 15 11.97 -13.19 8.13
CA ILE A 15 11.79 -12.05 7.23
C ILE A 15 11.35 -10.82 8.04
N ALA A 16 12.02 -9.68 7.83
CA ALA A 16 11.59 -8.40 8.40
C ALA A 16 10.56 -7.74 7.47
N LEU A 17 9.28 -7.87 7.81
CA LEU A 17 8.19 -7.26 7.06
C LEU A 17 8.08 -5.78 7.43
N GLN A 18 8.25 -4.90 6.44
CA GLN A 18 8.10 -3.45 6.57
C GLN A 18 6.74 -3.03 6.00
N LEU A 19 5.84 -2.60 6.87
CA LEU A 19 4.49 -2.17 6.50
C LEU A 19 4.40 -0.64 6.56
N TRP A 20 3.89 -0.07 5.48
CA TRP A 20 3.63 1.36 5.35
C TRP A 20 2.13 1.56 5.22
N ASP A 21 1.48 2.04 6.28
CA ASP A 21 0.05 2.37 6.23
C ASP A 21 -0.15 3.82 5.76
N THR A 22 -0.93 3.96 4.69
CA THR A 22 -1.28 5.24 4.06
C THR A 22 -2.74 5.64 4.27
N ALA A 23 -3.54 4.81 4.96
CA ALA A 23 -4.96 5.08 5.19
C ALA A 23 -5.17 6.40 5.97
N GLY A 24 -6.16 7.20 5.54
CA GLY A 24 -6.51 8.47 6.19
C GLY A 24 -5.59 9.66 5.88
N GLN A 25 -4.58 9.48 5.03
CA GLN A 25 -3.69 10.55 4.56
C GLN A 25 -3.80 10.79 3.04
N GLU A 26 -4.93 10.42 2.43
CA GLU A 26 -5.22 10.58 1.01
C GLU A 26 -5.20 12.05 0.52
N ARG A 27 -5.17 13.01 1.45
CA ARG A 27 -5.01 14.45 1.17
C ARG A 27 -3.59 14.84 0.75
N PHE A 28 -2.59 13.96 0.92
CA PHE A 28 -1.20 14.18 0.51
C PHE A 28 -0.79 13.24 -0.63
N ARG A 29 -1.56 13.20 -1.71
CA ARG A 29 -1.30 12.38 -2.92
C ARG A 29 0.11 12.56 -3.50
N SER A 30 0.78 13.68 -3.24
CA SER A 30 2.15 13.97 -3.66
C SER A 30 3.22 13.25 -2.82
N MET A 31 2.95 12.97 -1.54
CA MET A 31 3.92 12.33 -0.63
C MET A 31 3.99 10.81 -0.84
N THR A 32 2.91 10.20 -1.35
CA THR A 32 2.79 8.74 -1.56
C THR A 32 3.83 8.19 -2.55
N HIS A 33 4.33 9.03 -3.45
CA HIS A 33 5.27 8.68 -4.51
C HIS A 33 6.59 8.06 -4.03
N GLN A 34 7.17 8.56 -2.93
CA GLN A 34 8.46 8.06 -2.45
C GLN A 34 8.34 6.69 -1.78
N TYR A 35 7.16 6.34 -1.28
CA TYR A 35 6.92 5.08 -0.55
C TYR A 35 6.77 3.88 -1.50
N PHE A 36 6.24 4.07 -2.71
CA PHE A 36 6.06 2.97 -3.67
C PHE A 36 7.36 2.50 -4.33
N ARG A 37 8.36 3.38 -4.48
CA ARG A 37 9.57 3.08 -5.28
C ARG A 37 10.45 1.96 -4.69
N LYS A 38 10.31 1.65 -3.40
CA LYS A 38 11.09 0.61 -2.71
C LYS A 38 10.21 -0.53 -2.18
N ALA A 39 8.93 -0.54 -2.51
CA ALA A 39 8.02 -1.57 -2.05
C ALA A 39 8.14 -2.81 -2.94
N ASP A 40 8.39 -3.97 -2.32
CA ASP A 40 8.38 -5.26 -3.03
C ASP A 40 6.95 -5.70 -3.42
N GLY A 41 5.94 -5.17 -2.73
CA GLY A 41 4.53 -5.43 -2.98
C GLY A 41 3.64 -4.32 -2.46
N ILE A 42 2.44 -4.22 -3.02
CA ILE A 42 1.44 -3.22 -2.64
C ILE A 42 0.14 -3.94 -2.33
N ILE A 43 -0.45 -3.65 -1.17
CA ILE A 43 -1.76 -4.15 -0.77
C ILE A 43 -2.76 -3.00 -0.95
N ILE A 44 -3.79 -3.22 -1.76
CA ILE A 44 -4.89 -2.28 -1.93
C ILE A 44 -6.16 -2.90 -1.35
N VAL A 45 -6.81 -2.16 -0.46
CA VAL A 45 -8.01 -2.60 0.25
C VAL A 45 -9.19 -1.71 -0.14
N TYR A 46 -10.37 -2.31 -0.26
CA TYR A 46 -11.63 -1.60 -0.47
C TYR A 46 -12.74 -2.25 0.38
N ASP A 47 -13.85 -1.55 0.53
CA ASP A 47 -15.02 -2.03 1.27
C ASP A 47 -16.01 -2.68 0.31
N VAL A 48 -16.31 -3.97 0.54
CA VAL A 48 -17.25 -4.76 -0.27
C VAL A 48 -18.69 -4.22 -0.24
N THR A 49 -19.05 -3.45 0.79
CA THR A 49 -20.37 -2.82 0.92
C THR A 49 -20.45 -1.46 0.20
N SER A 50 -19.33 -0.94 -0.31
CA SER A 50 -19.25 0.37 -0.95
C SER A 50 -18.59 0.31 -2.34
N GLU A 51 -19.41 0.27 -3.37
CA GLU A 51 -18.97 0.26 -4.78
C GLU A 51 -18.01 1.41 -5.12
N THR A 52 -18.22 2.59 -4.51
CA THR A 52 -17.36 3.75 -4.69
C THR A 52 -15.91 3.45 -4.29
N THR A 53 -15.68 2.70 -3.21
CA THR A 53 -14.32 2.33 -2.78
C THR A 53 -13.66 1.38 -3.77
N PHE A 54 -14.42 0.44 -4.35
CA PHE A 54 -13.95 -0.45 -5.41
C PHE A 54 -13.58 0.32 -6.67
N ARG A 55 -14.39 1.30 -7.10
CA ARG A 55 -14.08 2.15 -8.25
C ARG A 55 -12.79 2.95 -8.03
N ASN A 56 -12.56 3.41 -6.80
CA ASN A 56 -11.33 4.12 -6.45
C ASN A 56 -10.08 3.24 -6.59
N VAL A 57 -10.16 1.92 -6.31
CA VAL A 57 -9.02 0.98 -6.50
C VAL A 57 -8.45 1.07 -7.91
N ARG A 58 -9.28 1.18 -8.95
CA ARG A 58 -8.82 1.30 -10.34
C ARG A 58 -7.96 2.54 -10.55
N ASN A 59 -8.34 3.66 -9.93
CA ASN A 59 -7.56 4.90 -10.00
C ASN A 59 -6.22 4.75 -9.25
N TRP A 60 -6.21 4.08 -8.10
CA TRP A 60 -4.97 3.78 -7.37
C TRP A 60 -4.03 2.89 -8.18
N MET A 61 -4.55 1.81 -8.78
CA MET A 61 -3.79 0.91 -9.66
C MET A 61 -3.17 1.63 -10.85
N HIS A 62 -3.95 2.46 -11.55
CA HIS A 62 -3.44 3.25 -12.68
C HIS A 62 -2.31 4.20 -12.23
N ASN A 63 -2.48 4.86 -11.09
CA ASN A 63 -1.46 5.74 -10.54
C ASN A 63 -0.17 5.01 -10.19
N ILE A 64 -0.23 3.77 -9.70
CA ILE A 64 0.95 2.94 -9.38
C ILE A 64 1.65 2.50 -10.67
N GLN A 65 0.90 1.99 -11.65
CA GLN A 65 1.44 1.43 -12.89
C GLN A 65 2.10 2.49 -13.79
N VAL A 66 1.57 3.72 -13.80
CA VAL A 66 2.17 4.83 -14.55
C VAL A 66 3.47 5.35 -13.89
N LYS A 67 3.72 5.01 -12.62
CA LYS A 67 4.76 5.61 -11.80
C LYS A 67 5.82 4.61 -11.31
N THR A 68 5.71 3.36 -11.71
CA THR A 68 6.69 2.28 -11.51
C THR A 68 7.33 1.97 -12.86
#